data_AF-A0A938DV31-F1
#
_entry.id   AF-A0A938DV31-F1
#
_cell.length_a   1.000
_cell.length_b   1.000
_cell.length_c   1.000
_cell.angle_alpha   90.00
_cell.angle_beta   90.00
_cell.angle_gamma   90.00
#
_symmetry.space_group_name_H-M   'P 1'
#
loop_
_entity.id
_entity.type
_entity.pdbx_description
1 polymer ?
#
loop_
_entity_poly.entity_id
_entity_poly.type
_entity_poly.pdbx_seq_one_letter_code
_entity_poly.pdbx_strand_id
1 'polypeptide(L)'
;MHLGSRASEWRCTLDRRGFLRLGAMVGSGIAVGGALSSCVPAALGIGGEYFPTRTPTGSMLDLPASSSPIDHIVFVMLENRSFDHYLGWLGGDEGYLERGRTLWGTDFSIDASVDQGFLDGAGIEHRTHSLAGGPEPYGYRGCGFADPGHSWGSGRAQRDRGFIGEGSNNDDYALGYHEADDLPFMSRLARRFTTFDRYHCSMLAATQPNRRYLHSAQSGGYKNNYIPLEELGHQWDTIWDRLRVAGVPCRSYFSDLPSIAFWGPRMAQHTAGIDHYFADCAAGRLPNVVHVDPPFLPWWQADDHPHCDPGAGQRFLRDVFRAFVESPCWERGVFIVTYDEWGGFFDHVPPPVLPDLLASGNDEDNFGQAGFRVPTIMASPFARPGFVDHRTYDHTSILRFIEWRFLGAPPEGPAGEGWWLTPRDRAANNIGASLALTDPDADLFELDSLPLRQPTPLCNGTPQALWPGAQPDRTAHEFTPPPTTAVPTGSAVTKGGPGGDLLEAMEAGYFEQVGISGDFPSMAGTWAD
;
A
#
# COMPACT_ATOMS: atom_id res chain seq x y z
N MET A 1 18.94 -41.12 54.47
CA MET A 1 19.79 -40.69 53.35
C MET A 1 18.93 -39.86 52.39
N HIS A 2 19.34 -38.60 52.17
CA HIS A 2 19.13 -37.66 51.03
C HIS A 2 18.07 -37.97 49.94
N LEU A 3 17.31 -37.05 49.31
CA LEU A 3 17.16 -35.57 49.14
C LEU A 3 15.71 -35.36 48.59
N GLY A 4 14.86 -34.39 49.02
CA GLY A 4 14.67 -33.00 48.48
C GLY A 4 13.97 -32.97 47.08
N SER A 5 12.97 -32.15 46.70
CA SER A 5 12.07 -31.13 47.29
C SER A 5 10.99 -30.72 46.24
N ARG A 6 9.93 -30.03 46.68
CA ARG A 6 8.64 -29.66 46.00
C ARG A 6 8.67 -28.48 44.99
N ALA A 7 7.62 -28.38 44.15
CA ALA A 7 6.83 -27.15 43.81
C ALA A 7 5.56 -27.59 43.01
N SER A 8 4.28 -27.32 43.29
CA SER A 8 3.43 -26.24 43.86
C SER A 8 2.84 -25.27 42.82
N GLU A 9 1.52 -25.34 42.66
CA GLU A 9 0.60 -24.53 41.84
C GLU A 9 0.63 -23.04 42.19
N TRP A 10 0.45 -22.16 41.19
CA TRP A 10 0.31 -20.71 41.38
C TRP A 10 -1.04 -20.20 40.84
N ARG A 11 -1.83 -19.59 41.73
CA ARG A 11 -2.94 -18.67 41.42
C ARG A 11 -2.47 -17.25 41.77
N CYS A 12 -2.69 -16.27 40.89
CA CYS A 12 -2.35 -14.87 41.12
C CYS A 12 -3.61 -14.07 41.47
N THR A 13 -3.62 -13.41 42.63
CA THR A 13 -4.58 -12.36 43.00
C THR A 13 -3.79 -11.06 43.21
N LEU A 14 -4.19 -9.97 42.54
CA LEU A 14 -3.59 -8.64 42.71
C LEU A 14 -4.32 -7.87 43.83
N ASP A 15 -3.57 -7.37 44.81
CA ASP A 15 -4.09 -6.54 45.92
C ASP A 15 -4.04 -5.03 45.59
N ARG A 16 -5.05 -4.30 46.11
CA ARG A 16 -5.32 -2.87 45.97
C ARG A 16 -4.15 -1.95 46.40
N ARG A 17 -3.17 -2.45 47.18
CA ARG A 17 -1.98 -1.68 47.58
C ARG A 17 -0.88 -1.61 46.50
N GLY A 18 -0.90 -2.47 45.48
CA GLY A 18 0.00 -2.38 44.33
C GLY A 18 -0.37 -1.26 43.35
N PHE A 19 -1.67 -1.00 43.21
CA PHE A 19 -2.21 -0.01 42.27
C PHE A 19 -1.83 1.44 42.61
N LEU A 20 -1.60 1.77 43.89
CA LEU A 20 -1.33 3.15 44.33
C LEU A 20 0.16 3.55 44.33
N ARG A 21 1.09 2.66 43.96
CA ARG A 21 2.52 3.02 43.82
C ARG A 21 2.92 3.41 42.38
N LEU A 22 2.09 3.12 41.39
CA LEU A 22 2.34 3.51 39.99
C LEU A 22 1.94 4.97 39.69
N GLY A 23 1.12 5.59 40.54
CA GLY A 23 0.59 6.95 40.33
C GLY A 23 1.45 8.12 40.84
N ALA A 24 2.70 7.89 41.28
CA ALA A 24 3.50 8.93 41.96
C ALA A 24 4.85 9.27 41.30
N MET A 25 5.08 8.88 40.03
CA MET A 25 6.24 9.34 39.24
C MET A 25 5.81 10.08 37.97
N VAL A 26 4.88 11.02 38.10
CA VAL A 26 4.71 12.13 37.15
C VAL A 26 5.12 13.39 37.90
N GLY A 27 6.41 13.73 37.81
CA GLY A 27 6.93 14.96 38.40
C GLY A 27 8.44 14.90 38.63
N SER A 28 9.17 15.69 37.83
CA SER A 28 10.61 16.01 37.93
C SER A 28 11.53 15.07 37.14
N GLY A 29 12.13 15.61 36.07
CA GLY A 29 13.14 14.92 35.27
C GLY A 29 14.48 14.77 36.00
N ILE A 30 15.21 13.72 35.62
CA ILE A 30 16.67 13.61 35.49
C ILE A 30 16.93 12.35 34.65
N ALA A 31 17.81 12.48 33.66
CA ALA A 31 18.32 11.37 32.86
C ALA A 31 19.35 10.54 33.65
N VAL A 32 19.25 9.22 33.61
CA VAL A 32 20.38 8.29 33.81
C VAL A 32 20.17 7.09 32.88
N GLY A 33 21.12 6.85 31.98
CA GLY A 33 21.15 5.70 31.08
C GLY A 33 21.65 4.42 31.76
N GLY A 34 21.36 3.28 31.13
CA GLY A 34 21.96 1.99 31.48
C GLY A 34 20.99 0.81 31.37
N ALA A 35 21.12 0.08 30.26
CA ALA A 35 20.66 -1.28 29.96
C ALA A 35 20.00 -2.10 31.10
N LEU A 36 18.72 -2.46 30.88
CA LEU A 36 18.14 -3.75 31.30
C LEU A 36 17.22 -4.25 30.19
N SER A 37 17.74 -5.19 29.40
CA SER A 37 16.99 -6.05 28.50
C SER A 37 16.27 -7.15 29.28
N SER A 38 15.23 -7.70 28.63
CA SER A 38 14.51 -8.95 28.90
C SER A 38 13.25 -8.91 29.78
N CYS A 39 12.15 -9.35 29.15
CA CYS A 39 10.89 -9.85 29.71
C CYS A 39 9.89 -8.83 30.26
N VAL A 40 9.14 -8.18 29.35
CA VAL A 40 7.77 -7.71 29.63
C VAL A 40 6.82 -8.51 28.73
N PRO A 41 5.79 -9.19 29.26
CA PRO A 41 4.75 -9.79 28.42
C PRO A 41 3.99 -8.66 27.71
N ALA A 42 3.78 -8.80 26.40
CA ALA A 42 2.88 -7.97 25.62
C ALA A 42 1.48 -7.98 26.26
N ALA A 43 1.19 -6.96 27.06
CA ALA A 43 -0.10 -6.75 27.69
C ALA A 43 -0.58 -5.35 27.31
N LEU A 44 -1.55 -5.33 26.39
CA LEU A 44 -2.44 -4.21 26.08
C LEU A 44 -1.77 -2.95 25.51
N GLY A 45 -1.36 -3.03 24.25
CA GLY A 45 -1.21 -1.86 23.39
C GLY A 45 -2.57 -1.32 22.95
N ILE A 46 -3.41 -0.86 23.89
CA ILE A 46 -4.57 -0.03 23.56
C ILE A 46 -4.16 1.42 23.88
N GLY A 47 -3.99 2.23 22.84
CA GLY A 47 -3.96 3.69 22.98
C GLY A 47 -2.59 4.33 23.23
N GLY A 48 -1.59 4.02 22.39
CA GLY A 48 -0.58 5.05 22.11
C GLY A 48 -1.29 6.17 21.35
N GLU A 49 -1.54 7.32 22.00
CA GLU A 49 -2.07 8.49 21.32
C GLU A 49 -1.18 8.79 20.10
N TYR A 50 -1.77 8.74 18.91
CA TYR A 50 -1.10 9.16 17.69
C TYR A 50 -0.78 10.65 17.79
N PHE A 51 0.50 10.95 17.94
CA PHE A 51 1.01 12.32 17.82
C PHE A 51 1.68 12.46 16.47
N PRO A 52 1.24 13.39 15.60
CA PRO A 52 1.96 13.67 14.38
C PRO A 52 3.39 14.07 14.75
N THR A 53 4.33 13.31 14.20
CA THR A 53 5.76 13.54 14.36
C THR A 53 6.14 14.81 13.63
N ARG A 54 6.91 15.67 14.31
CA ARG A 54 7.36 16.94 13.76
C ARG A 54 8.07 16.75 12.42
N THR A 55 7.85 17.70 11.52
CA THR A 55 8.55 17.77 10.23
C THR A 55 10.08 17.79 10.44
N PRO A 56 10.87 16.95 9.74
CA PRO A 56 12.33 16.99 9.82
C PRO A 56 12.87 18.35 9.38
N THR A 57 13.94 18.83 10.02
CA THR A 57 14.63 20.05 9.58
C THR A 57 15.14 19.90 8.14
N GLY A 58 14.97 20.94 7.32
CA GLY A 58 15.38 20.92 5.91
C GLY A 58 14.38 20.20 5.01
N SER A 59 13.19 19.91 5.54
CA SER A 59 12.06 19.41 4.78
C SER A 59 11.54 20.48 3.83
N MET A 60 11.03 20.05 2.67
CA MET A 60 10.32 20.93 1.75
C MET A 60 9.11 21.63 2.40
N LEU A 61 8.50 21.01 3.43
CA LEU A 61 7.37 21.61 4.14
C LEU A 61 7.77 22.80 5.02
N ASP A 62 9.06 23.08 5.20
CA ASP A 62 9.53 24.32 5.82
C ASP A 62 9.22 25.55 4.93
N LEU A 63 8.89 25.34 3.65
CA LEU A 63 8.42 26.38 2.75
C LEU A 63 6.90 26.60 2.86
N PRO A 64 6.40 27.82 2.60
CA PRO A 64 5.01 28.02 2.21
C PRO A 64 4.70 27.18 0.96
N ALA A 65 3.51 26.55 0.93
CA ALA A 65 3.09 25.71 -0.20
C ALA A 65 3.17 26.43 -1.56
N SER A 66 2.90 27.74 -1.60
CA SER A 66 3.02 28.58 -2.80
C SER A 66 4.44 28.74 -3.34
N SER A 67 5.45 28.40 -2.53
CA SER A 67 6.87 28.43 -2.90
C SER A 67 7.43 27.03 -3.14
N SER A 68 6.60 25.97 -3.03
CA SER A 68 7.04 24.60 -3.29
C SER A 68 7.44 24.43 -4.76
N PRO A 69 8.56 23.74 -5.04
CA PRO A 69 8.96 23.45 -6.41
C PRO A 69 8.18 22.29 -7.04
N ILE A 70 7.33 21.58 -6.29
CA ILE A 70 6.56 20.46 -6.81
C ILE A 70 5.33 20.98 -7.54
N ASP A 71 5.12 20.62 -8.79
CA ASP A 71 3.90 20.95 -9.53
C ASP A 71 3.04 19.72 -9.82
N HIS A 72 3.64 18.52 -9.85
CA HIS A 72 2.97 17.28 -10.20
C HIS A 72 3.14 16.22 -9.11
N ILE A 73 2.03 15.66 -8.63
CA ILE A 73 2.00 14.49 -7.75
C ILE A 73 1.32 13.36 -8.50
N VAL A 74 2.09 12.35 -8.89
CA VAL A 74 1.63 11.09 -9.48
C VAL A 74 1.64 10.02 -8.40
N PHE A 75 0.53 9.32 -8.20
CA PHE A 75 0.46 8.21 -7.27
C PHE A 75 -0.25 6.99 -7.86
N VAL A 76 0.25 5.82 -7.50
CA VAL A 76 -0.22 4.51 -7.96
C VAL A 76 -0.45 3.64 -6.73
N MET A 77 -1.63 3.03 -6.64
CA MET A 77 -1.96 2.04 -5.62
C MET A 77 -2.15 0.67 -6.27
N LEU A 78 -1.38 -0.29 -5.80
CA LEU A 78 -1.46 -1.71 -6.17
C LEU A 78 -2.21 -2.51 -5.09
N GLU A 79 -2.26 -3.81 -5.30
CA GLU A 79 -2.94 -4.87 -4.55
C GLU A 79 -1.97 -5.96 -4.10
N ASN A 80 -2.47 -6.88 -3.29
CA ASN A 80 -2.37 -6.74 -1.84
C ASN A 80 -1.07 -7.35 -1.27
N ARG A 81 -0.20 -6.51 -0.69
CA ARG A 81 1.16 -6.91 -0.27
C ARG A 81 1.56 -6.20 1.01
N SER A 82 2.05 -6.94 1.99
CA SER A 82 2.62 -6.38 3.22
C SER A 82 4.03 -5.83 2.99
N PHE A 83 4.49 -4.95 3.88
CA PHE A 83 5.83 -4.36 3.79
C PHE A 83 6.91 -5.43 3.87
N ASP A 84 6.88 -6.31 4.88
CA ASP A 84 7.94 -7.34 5.01
C ASP A 84 7.92 -8.37 3.87
N HIS A 85 6.75 -8.66 3.31
CA HIS A 85 6.62 -9.59 2.19
C HIS A 85 7.34 -9.10 0.92
N TYR A 86 7.42 -7.79 0.67
CA TYR A 86 8.08 -7.22 -0.53
C TYR A 86 9.40 -6.50 -0.26
N LEU A 87 9.55 -5.90 0.92
CA LEU A 87 10.67 -5.03 1.30
C LEU A 87 11.36 -5.48 2.60
N GLY A 88 10.90 -6.55 3.24
CA GLY A 88 11.50 -7.07 4.49
C GLY A 88 12.99 -7.40 4.34
N TRP A 89 13.41 -7.84 3.14
CA TRP A 89 14.80 -8.18 2.83
C TRP A 89 15.76 -6.99 2.96
N LEU A 90 15.28 -5.74 2.92
CA LEU A 90 16.11 -4.55 3.13
C LEU A 90 16.79 -4.55 4.51
N GLY A 91 16.17 -5.18 5.51
CA GLY A 91 16.75 -5.32 6.85
C GLY A 91 18.04 -6.15 6.87
N GLY A 92 18.27 -6.97 5.84
CA GLY A 92 19.49 -7.75 5.65
C GLY A 92 20.42 -7.25 4.54
N ASP A 93 20.07 -6.16 3.84
CA ASP A 93 20.91 -5.60 2.76
C ASP A 93 21.99 -4.67 3.36
N GLU A 94 23.11 -5.26 3.80
CA GLU A 94 24.24 -4.51 4.36
C GLU A 94 24.80 -3.44 3.41
N GLY A 95 24.70 -3.65 2.09
CA GLY A 95 25.14 -2.65 1.12
C GLY A 95 24.23 -1.41 1.13
N TYR A 96 22.92 -1.61 1.25
CA TYR A 96 21.96 -0.52 1.45
C TYR A 96 22.15 0.18 2.80
N LEU A 97 22.25 -0.60 3.89
CA LEU A 97 22.43 -0.07 5.24
C LEU A 97 23.72 0.73 5.38
N GLU A 98 24.85 0.24 4.87
CA GLU A 98 26.14 0.93 4.97
C GLU A 98 26.16 2.24 4.16
N ARG A 99 25.55 2.24 2.97
CA ARG A 99 25.36 3.49 2.21
C ARG A 99 24.50 4.49 2.97
N GLY A 100 23.39 4.03 3.56
CA GLY A 100 22.53 4.87 4.37
C GLY A 100 23.24 5.43 5.61
N ARG A 101 24.04 4.62 6.31
CA ARG A 101 24.86 5.09 7.45
C ARG A 101 25.88 6.15 7.04
N THR A 102 26.46 5.99 5.85
CA THR A 102 27.40 6.96 5.27
C THR A 102 26.73 8.29 4.95
N LEU A 103 25.51 8.27 4.38
CA LEU A 103 24.80 9.47 3.93
C LEU A 103 24.03 10.17 5.05
N TRP A 104 23.40 9.41 5.94
CA TRP A 104 22.38 9.89 6.89
C TRP A 104 22.78 9.72 8.36
N GLY A 105 23.95 9.14 8.65
CA GLY A 105 24.50 8.98 9.99
C GLY A 105 24.46 7.55 10.51
N THR A 106 25.28 7.27 11.53
CA THR A 106 25.53 5.90 12.04
C THR A 106 24.29 5.16 12.54
N ASP A 107 23.24 5.90 12.90
CA ASP A 107 21.99 5.35 13.42
C ASP A 107 20.98 5.02 12.31
N PHE A 108 21.36 5.15 11.03
CA PHE A 108 20.51 4.78 9.90
C PHE A 108 20.11 3.30 9.99
N SER A 109 18.80 3.06 9.88
CA SER A 109 18.19 1.74 9.97
C SER A 109 16.93 1.68 9.11
N ILE A 110 16.40 0.47 8.93
CA ILE A 110 15.06 0.23 8.41
C ILE A 110 14.39 -0.83 9.29
N ASP A 111 13.13 -0.60 9.65
CA ASP A 111 12.31 -1.53 10.43
C ASP A 111 11.82 -2.65 9.50
N ALA A 112 12.69 -3.55 9.05
CA ALA A 112 12.36 -4.57 8.06
C ALA A 112 12.87 -5.93 8.51
N SER A 113 12.04 -6.98 8.41
CA SER A 113 12.48 -8.33 8.81
C SER A 113 11.75 -9.43 8.05
N VAL A 114 12.51 -10.40 7.57
CA VAL A 114 12.01 -11.64 6.94
C VAL A 114 12.21 -12.88 7.79
N ASP A 115 12.82 -12.78 8.99
CA ASP A 115 13.03 -13.92 9.89
C ASP A 115 12.02 -13.85 11.03
N GLN A 116 10.85 -14.45 10.81
CA GLN A 116 9.73 -14.46 11.75
C GLN A 116 9.20 -15.89 11.94
N GLY A 117 8.62 -16.12 13.12
CA GLY A 117 7.95 -17.37 13.48
C GLY A 117 6.53 -17.10 13.95
N PHE A 118 5.57 -17.87 13.44
CA PHE A 118 4.15 -17.75 13.80
C PHE A 118 3.60 -19.10 14.22
N LEU A 119 2.72 -19.10 15.22
CA LEU A 119 2.04 -20.31 15.68
C LEU A 119 0.72 -20.48 14.95
N ASP A 120 0.44 -21.70 14.48
CA ASP A 120 -0.88 -22.05 13.98
C ASP A 120 -1.89 -22.33 15.09
N GLY A 121 -3.15 -22.62 14.72
CA GLY A 121 -4.21 -22.98 15.66
C GLY A 121 -3.95 -24.25 16.49
N ALA A 122 -2.98 -25.09 16.09
CA ALA A 122 -2.53 -26.26 16.86
C ALA A 122 -1.31 -25.96 17.74
N GLY A 123 -0.78 -24.73 17.71
CA GLY A 123 0.42 -24.32 18.43
C GLY A 123 1.72 -24.79 17.79
N ILE A 124 1.70 -25.17 16.50
CA ILE A 124 2.89 -25.52 15.73
C ILE A 124 3.48 -24.24 15.14
N GLU A 125 4.79 -24.06 15.29
CA GLU A 125 5.51 -22.91 14.72
C GLU A 125 5.83 -23.15 13.24
N HIS A 126 5.52 -22.16 12.41
CA HIS A 126 5.94 -22.08 11.02
C HIS A 126 6.78 -20.83 10.85
N ARG A 127 7.83 -20.93 10.03
CA ARG A 127 8.74 -19.82 9.78
C ARG A 127 8.51 -19.24 8.40
N THR A 128 8.74 -17.93 8.31
CA THR A 128 8.78 -17.23 7.04
C THR A 128 9.84 -17.80 6.11
N HIS A 129 9.56 -17.77 4.80
CA HIS A 129 10.40 -18.41 3.80
C HIS A 129 10.40 -17.63 2.48
N SER A 130 11.51 -17.71 1.76
CA SER A 130 11.65 -17.07 0.45
C SER A 130 10.75 -17.77 -0.58
N LEU A 131 10.04 -16.98 -1.37
CA LEU A 131 9.27 -17.42 -2.54
C LEU A 131 10.16 -17.52 -3.80
N ALA A 132 11.42 -17.09 -3.72
CA ALA A 132 12.34 -17.03 -4.84
C ALA A 132 12.69 -18.42 -5.38
N GLY A 133 12.42 -18.64 -6.68
CA GLY A 133 12.91 -19.80 -7.43
C GLY A 133 12.50 -21.19 -6.91
N GLY A 134 11.53 -21.26 -5.99
CA GLY A 134 11.03 -22.51 -5.44
C GLY A 134 10.23 -23.32 -6.48
N PRO A 135 10.20 -24.65 -6.40
CA PRO A 135 9.24 -25.43 -7.18
C PRO A 135 7.81 -25.01 -6.80
N GLU A 136 6.87 -25.22 -7.72
CA GLU A 136 5.44 -25.24 -7.39
C GLU A 136 5.22 -26.04 -6.09
N PRO A 137 4.33 -25.59 -5.18
CA PRO A 137 3.28 -24.59 -5.39
C PRO A 137 3.63 -23.11 -5.11
N TYR A 138 4.84 -22.78 -4.63
CA TYR A 138 5.15 -21.39 -4.23
C TYR A 138 5.40 -20.48 -5.44
N GLY A 139 6.31 -20.84 -6.36
CA GLY A 139 6.39 -20.34 -7.74
C GLY A 139 6.20 -18.83 -7.98
N TYR A 140 6.56 -17.96 -7.02
CA TYR A 140 6.23 -16.52 -6.93
C TYR A 140 4.75 -16.13 -6.74
N ARG A 141 3.80 -17.05 -6.92
CA ARG A 141 2.34 -16.76 -6.95
C ARG A 141 1.53 -17.52 -5.91
N GLY A 142 2.10 -18.55 -5.29
CA GLY A 142 1.39 -19.45 -4.39
C GLY A 142 0.30 -20.26 -5.10
N CYS A 143 0.55 -20.75 -6.33
CA CYS A 143 -0.46 -21.53 -7.04
C CYS A 143 -0.78 -22.83 -6.29
N GLY A 144 -2.05 -23.02 -5.93
CA GLY A 144 -2.50 -24.17 -5.14
C GLY A 144 -2.69 -23.89 -3.65
N PHE A 145 -2.32 -22.69 -3.20
CA PHE A 145 -2.75 -22.13 -1.92
C PHE A 145 -4.05 -21.34 -2.05
N ALA A 146 -4.71 -21.08 -0.93
CA ALA A 146 -5.83 -20.16 -0.91
C ALA A 146 -5.31 -18.71 -0.99
N ASP A 147 -6.19 -17.82 -1.44
CA ASP A 147 -5.98 -16.39 -1.26
C ASP A 147 -5.92 -16.09 0.25
N PRO A 148 -4.79 -15.56 0.78
CA PRO A 148 -4.65 -15.35 2.21
C PRO A 148 -5.74 -14.44 2.77
N GLY A 149 -6.20 -14.68 3.98
CA GLY A 149 -7.28 -13.91 4.58
C GLY A 149 -6.89 -12.44 4.81
N HIS A 150 -7.66 -11.52 4.26
CA HIS A 150 -7.42 -10.08 4.37
C HIS A 150 -8.73 -9.30 4.64
N SER A 151 -9.73 -10.00 5.20
CA SER A 151 -11.00 -9.42 5.62
C SER A 151 -10.89 -8.67 6.96
N TRP A 152 -11.91 -7.88 7.30
CA TRP A 152 -12.06 -7.24 8.62
C TRP A 152 -11.81 -8.21 9.79
N GLY A 153 -12.41 -9.40 9.74
CA GLY A 153 -12.26 -10.41 10.80
C GLY A 153 -10.90 -11.11 10.74
N SER A 154 -10.44 -11.47 9.54
CA SER A 154 -9.14 -12.14 9.33
C SER A 154 -7.98 -11.28 9.82
N GLY A 155 -7.96 -9.98 9.49
CA GLY A 155 -6.90 -9.06 9.93
C GLY A 155 -6.81 -8.92 11.44
N ARG A 156 -7.96 -8.90 12.13
CA ARG A 156 -8.01 -8.90 13.59
C ARG A 156 -7.48 -10.20 14.17
N ALA A 157 -7.85 -11.34 13.60
CA ALA A 157 -7.30 -12.63 13.99
C ALA A 157 -5.77 -12.69 13.80
N GLN A 158 -5.25 -12.15 12.70
CA GLN A 158 -3.80 -12.08 12.44
C GLN A 158 -3.07 -11.19 13.45
N ARG A 159 -3.62 -9.99 13.73
CA ARG A 159 -3.09 -9.07 14.74
C ARG A 159 -3.04 -9.71 16.14
N ASP A 160 -4.07 -10.47 16.49
CA ASP A 160 -4.25 -10.97 17.86
C ASP A 160 -3.66 -12.37 18.10
N ARG A 161 -3.59 -13.20 17.06
CA ARG A 161 -3.25 -14.63 17.15
C ARG A 161 -2.11 -15.05 16.22
N GLY A 162 -1.53 -14.12 15.45
CA GLY A 162 -0.48 -14.40 14.47
C GLY A 162 -1.04 -14.75 13.09
N PHE A 163 -0.19 -14.63 12.06
CA PHE A 163 -0.65 -14.68 10.67
C PHE A 163 -1.27 -16.02 10.26
N ILE A 164 -0.87 -17.14 10.84
CA ILE A 164 -1.47 -18.45 10.60
C ILE A 164 -2.30 -18.96 11.79
N GLY A 165 -2.61 -18.06 12.73
CA GLY A 165 -3.43 -18.35 13.89
C GLY A 165 -4.89 -18.61 13.54
N GLU A 166 -5.63 -19.19 14.49
CA GLU A 166 -7.06 -19.49 14.28
C GLU A 166 -7.87 -18.24 13.86
N GLY A 167 -8.61 -18.36 12.76
CA GLY A 167 -9.45 -17.29 12.21
C GLY A 167 -8.73 -16.34 11.25
N SER A 168 -7.41 -16.49 11.03
CA SER A 168 -6.70 -15.70 10.03
C SER A 168 -7.13 -16.04 8.59
N ASN A 169 -7.60 -17.28 8.36
CA ASN A 169 -7.84 -17.85 7.04
C ASN A 169 -6.58 -17.89 6.15
N ASN A 170 -5.39 -17.87 6.75
CA ASN A 170 -4.14 -18.05 6.03
C ASN A 170 -3.69 -19.50 6.07
N ASP A 171 -2.93 -19.87 5.05
CA ASP A 171 -2.04 -21.01 5.05
C ASP A 171 -0.58 -20.52 4.98
N ASP A 172 0.36 -21.43 4.74
CA ASP A 172 1.79 -21.15 4.73
C ASP A 172 2.21 -20.13 3.65
N TYR A 173 1.42 -19.94 2.58
CA TYR A 173 1.71 -18.94 1.56
C TYR A 173 1.78 -17.51 2.13
N ALA A 174 1.00 -17.23 3.17
CA ALA A 174 1.02 -15.95 3.86
C ALA A 174 2.35 -15.64 4.57
N LEU A 175 3.20 -16.66 4.79
CA LEU A 175 4.52 -16.54 5.40
C LEU A 175 5.66 -16.42 4.36
N GLY A 176 5.32 -16.48 3.08
CA GLY A 176 6.26 -16.27 1.98
C GLY A 176 6.73 -14.82 1.91
N TYR A 177 7.96 -14.56 1.47
CA TYR A 177 8.45 -13.23 1.10
C TYR A 177 9.24 -13.27 -0.22
N HIS A 178 9.30 -12.13 -0.90
CA HIS A 178 10.12 -11.92 -2.08
C HIS A 178 11.48 -11.33 -1.73
N GLU A 179 12.49 -11.67 -2.53
CA GLU A 179 13.83 -11.11 -2.44
C GLU A 179 14.04 -9.96 -3.44
N ALA A 180 15.16 -9.24 -3.30
CA ALA A 180 15.49 -8.09 -4.12
C ALA A 180 15.44 -8.38 -5.64
N ASP A 181 15.88 -9.56 -6.05
CA ASP A 181 15.95 -9.97 -7.45
C ASP A 181 14.60 -10.44 -8.02
N ASP A 182 13.63 -10.74 -7.16
CA ASP A 182 12.26 -11.06 -7.56
C ASP A 182 11.48 -9.81 -7.97
N LEU A 183 11.86 -8.67 -7.37
CA LEU A 183 11.21 -7.36 -7.49
C LEU A 183 12.21 -6.27 -7.94
N PRO A 184 12.87 -6.43 -9.10
CA PRO A 184 14.03 -5.60 -9.45
C PRO A 184 13.70 -4.13 -9.66
N PHE A 185 12.47 -3.76 -10.05
CA PHE A 185 12.07 -2.37 -10.17
C PHE A 185 11.86 -1.72 -8.80
N MET A 186 11.05 -2.33 -7.93
CA MET A 186 10.82 -1.85 -6.56
C MET A 186 12.12 -1.81 -5.74
N SER A 187 12.99 -2.81 -5.92
CA SER A 187 14.30 -2.87 -5.29
C SER A 187 15.19 -1.69 -5.68
N ARG A 188 15.17 -1.27 -6.96
CA ARG A 188 15.94 -0.11 -7.43
C ARG A 188 15.33 1.21 -6.97
N LEU A 189 14.00 1.30 -6.92
CA LEU A 189 13.32 2.46 -6.32
C LEU A 189 13.70 2.62 -4.84
N ALA A 190 13.60 1.56 -4.04
CA ALA A 190 13.89 1.61 -2.60
C ALA A 190 15.34 2.00 -2.29
N ARG A 191 16.29 1.49 -3.09
CA ARG A 191 17.72 1.82 -2.94
C ARG A 191 18.08 3.23 -3.43
N ARG A 192 17.27 3.83 -4.31
CA ARG A 192 17.53 5.16 -4.90
C ARG A 192 16.79 6.29 -4.19
N PHE A 193 15.58 6.05 -3.71
CA PHE A 193 14.67 7.08 -3.22
C PHE A 193 14.27 6.83 -1.75
N THR A 194 13.17 7.43 -1.30
CA THR A 194 12.71 7.33 0.09
C THR A 194 11.75 6.16 0.26
N THR A 195 12.07 5.24 1.17
CA THR A 195 11.19 4.17 1.63
C THR A 195 10.50 4.57 2.94
N PHE A 196 9.24 4.17 3.13
CA PHE A 196 8.47 4.45 4.35
C PHE A 196 8.22 3.14 5.12
N ASP A 197 8.96 2.92 6.20
CA ASP A 197 8.90 1.66 6.96
C ASP A 197 7.83 1.66 8.06
N ARG A 198 7.01 2.71 8.13
CA ARG A 198 5.83 2.80 9.02
C ARG A 198 4.61 3.35 8.29
N TYR A 199 4.46 2.96 7.03
CA TYR A 199 3.27 3.23 6.23
C TYR A 199 2.28 2.06 6.38
N HIS A 200 1.14 2.33 7.01
CA HIS A 200 0.09 1.35 7.30
C HIS A 200 -1.07 1.52 6.33
N CYS A 201 -1.75 0.44 5.93
CA CYS A 201 -3.04 0.63 5.29
C CYS A 201 -4.03 1.29 6.27
N SER A 202 -4.87 2.20 5.77
CA SER A 202 -5.67 3.07 6.64
C SER A 202 -6.65 2.32 7.54
N MET A 203 -7.08 1.11 7.16
CA MET A 203 -8.00 0.31 7.95
C MET A 203 -7.61 -1.16 7.91
N LEU A 204 -7.71 -1.85 9.06
CA LEU A 204 -7.52 -3.30 9.17
C LEU A 204 -8.71 -4.05 8.55
N ALA A 205 -8.78 -4.01 7.22
CA ALA A 205 -9.88 -4.50 6.40
C ALA A 205 -9.42 -4.72 4.96
N ALA A 206 -10.33 -5.25 4.13
CA ALA A 206 -10.08 -5.56 2.73
C ALA A 206 -9.79 -4.32 1.85
N THR A 207 -9.59 -4.56 0.55
CA THR A 207 -9.31 -3.59 -0.52
C THR A 207 -10.14 -2.32 -0.49
N GLN A 208 -11.47 -2.41 -0.72
CA GLN A 208 -12.26 -1.22 -1.06
C GLN A 208 -12.30 -0.19 0.08
N PRO A 209 -12.42 -0.58 1.36
CA PRO A 209 -12.28 0.38 2.43
C PRO A 209 -10.97 1.16 2.39
N ASN A 210 -9.84 0.51 2.12
CA ASN A 210 -8.54 1.18 2.03
C ASN A 210 -8.43 2.10 0.81
N ARG A 211 -8.90 1.68 -0.37
CA ARG A 211 -9.02 2.56 -1.55
C ARG A 211 -9.91 3.78 -1.27
N ARG A 212 -10.98 3.62 -0.48
CA ARG A 212 -11.81 4.76 -0.04
C ARG A 212 -11.07 5.73 0.87
N TYR A 213 -10.23 5.24 1.79
CA TYR A 213 -9.37 6.13 2.56
C TYR A 213 -8.41 6.91 1.66
N LEU A 214 -7.80 6.28 0.65
CA LEU A 214 -6.92 6.98 -0.29
C LEU A 214 -7.61 8.14 -1.01
N HIS A 215 -8.89 8.00 -1.40
CA HIS A 215 -9.58 9.03 -2.17
C HIS A 215 -10.48 9.97 -1.35
N SER A 216 -10.91 9.56 -0.16
CA SER A 216 -11.95 10.26 0.61
C SER A 216 -11.72 10.35 2.12
N ALA A 217 -10.58 9.84 2.61
CA ALA A 217 -10.22 9.82 4.04
C ALA A 217 -11.24 9.13 4.98
N GLN A 218 -12.11 8.27 4.44
CA GLN A 218 -13.05 7.43 5.19
C GLN A 218 -13.51 6.24 4.36
N SER A 219 -14.08 5.23 5.02
CA SER A 219 -14.74 4.11 4.35
C SER A 219 -16.28 4.23 4.26
N GLY A 220 -16.89 5.27 4.85
CA GLY A 220 -18.35 5.41 4.93
C GLY A 220 -19.05 4.39 5.83
N GLY A 221 -18.30 3.72 6.72
CA GLY A 221 -18.83 2.68 7.61
C GLY A 221 -18.80 1.27 7.00
N TYR A 222 -18.30 1.11 5.76
CA TYR A 222 -18.14 -0.19 5.11
C TYR A 222 -16.87 -0.89 5.59
N LYS A 223 -17.01 -2.15 6.00
CA LYS A 223 -15.91 -3.03 6.47
C LYS A 223 -15.43 -4.01 5.39
N ASN A 224 -16.07 -4.00 4.23
CA ASN A 224 -15.91 -4.99 3.16
C ASN A 224 -15.80 -4.32 1.77
N ASN A 225 -15.66 -5.15 0.74
CA ASN A 225 -15.52 -4.72 -0.64
C ASN A 225 -16.84 -4.32 -1.34
N TYR A 226 -17.84 -3.87 -0.59
CA TYR A 226 -19.11 -3.40 -1.16
C TYR A 226 -18.88 -2.45 -2.35
N ILE A 227 -19.66 -2.56 -3.43
CA ILE A 227 -19.65 -1.57 -4.51
C ILE A 227 -21.05 -0.94 -4.62
N PRO A 228 -21.16 0.39 -4.72
CA PRO A 228 -22.44 1.10 -4.72
C PRO A 228 -23.15 1.03 -6.09
N LEU A 229 -23.49 -0.18 -6.55
CA LEU A 229 -24.10 -0.41 -7.87
C LEU A 229 -25.49 0.24 -7.97
N GLU A 230 -26.33 0.06 -6.96
CA GLU A 230 -27.70 0.60 -6.94
C GLU A 230 -27.72 2.10 -6.62
N GLU A 231 -26.81 2.57 -5.76
CA GLU A 231 -26.72 3.98 -5.39
C GLU A 231 -26.04 4.86 -6.43
N LEU A 232 -25.48 4.25 -7.49
CA LEU A 232 -24.70 4.92 -8.52
C LEU A 232 -23.58 5.77 -7.93
N GLY A 233 -22.91 5.25 -6.90
CA GLY A 233 -21.77 5.87 -6.25
C GLY A 233 -21.97 6.26 -4.79
N HIS A 234 -20.85 6.43 -4.10
CA HIS A 234 -20.76 6.94 -2.75
C HIS A 234 -21.09 8.45 -2.70
N GLN A 235 -21.76 8.86 -1.64
CA GLN A 235 -22.39 10.19 -1.53
C GLN A 235 -21.59 11.23 -0.74
N TRP A 236 -20.39 10.87 -0.24
CA TRP A 236 -19.52 11.79 0.49
C TRP A 236 -18.41 12.38 -0.38
N ASP A 237 -17.83 13.49 0.06
CA ASP A 237 -16.77 14.21 -0.65
C ASP A 237 -15.48 13.39 -0.80
N THR A 238 -14.78 13.63 -1.90
CA THR A 238 -13.43 13.11 -2.17
C THR A 238 -12.41 14.24 -2.30
N ILE A 239 -11.12 13.89 -2.33
CA ILE A 239 -10.06 14.86 -2.67
C ILE A 239 -10.28 15.46 -4.07
N TRP A 240 -10.84 14.68 -5.00
CA TRP A 240 -11.15 15.12 -6.36
C TRP A 240 -12.19 16.25 -6.39
N ASP A 241 -13.21 16.15 -5.54
CA ASP A 241 -14.21 17.21 -5.37
C ASP A 241 -13.57 18.50 -4.85
N ARG A 242 -12.63 18.39 -3.89
CA ARG A 242 -11.91 19.55 -3.32
C ARG A 242 -10.98 20.20 -4.35
N LEU A 243 -10.24 19.41 -5.11
CA LEU A 243 -9.38 19.90 -6.20
C LEU A 243 -10.20 20.59 -7.28
N ARG A 244 -11.35 20.04 -7.66
CA ARG A 244 -12.27 20.65 -8.61
C ARG A 244 -12.78 22.01 -8.14
N VAL A 245 -13.21 22.12 -6.89
CA VAL A 245 -13.67 23.40 -6.30
C VAL A 245 -12.53 24.44 -6.27
N ALA A 246 -11.30 24.00 -5.99
CA ALA A 246 -10.12 24.87 -5.99
C ALA A 246 -9.60 25.21 -7.40
N GLY A 247 -10.14 24.61 -8.45
CA GLY A 247 -9.66 24.80 -9.82
C GLY A 247 -8.29 24.19 -10.08
N VAL A 248 -7.91 23.17 -9.31
CA VAL A 248 -6.63 22.46 -9.44
C VAL A 248 -6.77 21.34 -10.49
N PRO A 249 -6.02 21.37 -11.60
CA PRO A 249 -6.03 20.31 -12.60
C PRO A 249 -5.73 18.93 -11.98
N CYS A 250 -6.63 17.98 -12.19
CA CYS A 250 -6.50 16.61 -11.68
C CYS A 250 -7.08 15.58 -12.64
N ARG A 251 -6.53 14.36 -12.63
CA ARG A 251 -7.01 13.22 -13.42
C ARG A 251 -6.63 11.87 -12.80
N SER A 252 -7.54 10.91 -12.87
CA SER A 252 -7.27 9.50 -12.63
C SER A 252 -7.22 8.78 -13.97
N TYR A 253 -6.07 8.22 -14.32
CA TYR A 253 -5.91 7.41 -15.51
C TYR A 253 -6.13 5.94 -15.15
N PHE A 254 -6.79 5.17 -16.01
CA PHE A 254 -7.09 3.77 -15.72
C PHE A 254 -6.73 2.85 -16.88
N SER A 255 -6.16 1.70 -16.55
CA SER A 255 -5.76 0.69 -17.54
C SER A 255 -6.96 -0.06 -18.10
N ASP A 256 -7.88 -0.49 -17.23
CA ASP A 256 -9.12 -1.15 -17.61
C ASP A 256 -10.33 -0.66 -16.78
N LEU A 257 -10.21 -0.62 -15.44
CA LEU A 257 -11.31 -0.28 -14.54
C LEU A 257 -10.93 0.94 -13.66
N PRO A 258 -11.72 2.03 -13.69
CA PRO A 258 -11.43 3.24 -12.91
C PRO A 258 -11.96 3.14 -11.48
N SER A 259 -11.06 3.10 -10.49
CA SER A 259 -11.45 2.96 -9.08
C SER A 259 -12.25 4.15 -8.54
N ILE A 260 -11.96 5.37 -9.01
CA ILE A 260 -12.69 6.57 -8.57
C ILE A 260 -14.13 6.62 -9.10
N ALA A 261 -14.52 5.75 -10.03
CA ALA A 261 -15.88 5.65 -10.54
C ALA A 261 -16.91 5.35 -9.44
N PHE A 262 -16.49 4.78 -8.31
CA PHE A 262 -17.37 4.44 -7.20
C PHE A 262 -17.88 5.64 -6.40
N TRP A 263 -17.52 6.87 -6.78
CA TRP A 263 -18.23 8.09 -6.36
C TRP A 263 -19.17 8.61 -7.46
N GLY A 264 -19.56 7.74 -8.40
CA GLY A 264 -20.64 8.00 -9.33
C GLY A 264 -20.31 8.97 -10.46
N PRO A 265 -21.34 9.49 -11.15
CA PRO A 265 -21.16 10.24 -12.40
C PRO A 265 -20.30 11.49 -12.29
N ARG A 266 -20.20 12.08 -11.10
CA ARG A 266 -19.36 13.27 -10.87
C ARG A 266 -17.88 13.02 -11.09
N MET A 267 -17.43 11.75 -11.06
CA MET A 267 -16.04 11.37 -11.27
C MET A 267 -15.67 11.19 -12.74
N ALA A 268 -16.65 11.02 -13.64
CA ALA A 268 -16.38 10.78 -15.06
C ALA A 268 -15.50 11.85 -15.72
N GLN A 269 -15.68 13.12 -15.34
CA GLN A 269 -14.86 14.24 -15.85
C GLN A 269 -13.38 14.17 -15.42
N HIS A 270 -13.08 13.41 -14.35
CA HIS A 270 -11.76 13.23 -13.79
C HIS A 270 -11.09 11.95 -14.30
N THR A 271 -11.78 11.10 -15.06
CA THR A 271 -11.22 9.83 -15.56
C THR A 271 -10.74 9.93 -17.00
N ALA A 272 -9.69 9.19 -17.36
CA ALA A 272 -9.28 8.96 -18.74
C ALA A 272 -8.60 7.59 -18.88
N GLY A 273 -8.67 6.98 -20.07
CA GLY A 273 -7.90 5.76 -20.34
C GLY A 273 -6.38 6.01 -20.24
N ILE A 274 -5.65 4.98 -19.86
CA ILE A 274 -4.20 5.04 -19.61
C ILE A 274 -3.37 5.51 -20.82
N ASP A 275 -3.82 5.32 -22.06
CA ASP A 275 -3.12 5.85 -23.23
C ASP A 275 -2.96 7.38 -23.18
N HIS A 276 -3.94 8.07 -22.57
CA HIS A 276 -3.84 9.51 -22.34
C HIS A 276 -2.75 9.86 -21.32
N TYR A 277 -2.45 9.00 -20.34
CA TYR A 277 -1.35 9.22 -19.40
C TYR A 277 -0.01 9.29 -20.15
N PHE A 278 0.25 8.30 -21.01
CA PHE A 278 1.47 8.26 -21.82
C PHE A 278 1.54 9.46 -22.79
N ALA A 279 0.43 9.81 -23.43
CA ALA A 279 0.36 10.96 -24.32
C ALA A 279 0.57 12.31 -23.59
N ASP A 280 0.03 12.45 -22.38
CA ASP A 280 0.17 13.67 -21.57
C ASP A 280 1.56 13.77 -20.94
N CYS A 281 2.18 12.65 -20.54
CA CYS A 281 3.60 12.59 -20.17
C CYS A 281 4.48 13.07 -21.32
N ALA A 282 4.37 12.44 -22.50
CA ALA A 282 5.19 12.77 -23.65
C ALA A 282 5.04 14.24 -24.10
N ALA A 283 3.85 14.83 -23.88
CA ALA A 283 3.57 16.21 -24.24
C ALA A 283 3.82 17.24 -23.12
N GLY A 284 4.21 16.81 -21.92
CA GLY A 284 4.36 17.70 -20.75
C GLY A 284 3.05 18.38 -20.33
N ARG A 285 1.92 17.68 -20.48
CA ARG A 285 0.56 18.17 -20.16
C ARG A 285 -0.08 17.47 -18.96
N LEU A 286 0.70 16.74 -18.15
CA LEU A 286 0.16 16.09 -16.97
C LEU A 286 -0.53 17.11 -16.05
N PRO A 287 -1.70 16.77 -15.46
CA PRO A 287 -2.32 17.56 -14.41
C PRO A 287 -1.44 17.68 -13.15
N ASN A 288 -1.83 18.56 -12.22
CA ASN A 288 -1.11 18.74 -10.96
C ASN A 288 -1.24 17.53 -10.03
N VAL A 289 -2.41 16.87 -10.03
CA VAL A 289 -2.66 15.66 -9.23
C VAL A 289 -3.11 14.54 -10.15
N VAL A 290 -2.36 13.44 -10.12
CA VAL A 290 -2.51 12.31 -11.03
C VAL A 290 -2.59 11.01 -10.24
N HIS A 291 -3.66 10.26 -10.45
CA HIS A 291 -3.77 8.86 -10.01
C HIS A 291 -3.66 7.93 -11.21
N VAL A 292 -3.07 6.75 -11.04
CA VAL A 292 -3.00 5.72 -12.08
C VAL A 292 -3.47 4.39 -11.52
N ASP A 293 -4.57 3.86 -12.07
CA ASP A 293 -5.08 2.52 -11.77
C ASP A 293 -4.35 1.45 -12.61
N PRO A 294 -3.81 0.38 -11.99
CA PRO A 294 -3.26 -0.77 -12.72
C PRO A 294 -4.35 -1.55 -13.47
N PRO A 295 -3.97 -2.47 -14.37
CA PRO A 295 -4.92 -3.41 -14.95
C PRO A 295 -5.33 -4.45 -13.89
N PHE A 296 -6.63 -4.54 -13.63
CA PHE A 296 -7.24 -5.48 -12.66
C PHE A 296 -7.80 -6.74 -13.33
N LEU A 297 -8.07 -6.70 -14.64
CA LEU A 297 -8.72 -7.80 -15.34
C LEU A 297 -7.76 -8.97 -15.60
N PRO A 298 -8.22 -10.24 -15.51
CA PRO A 298 -7.35 -11.42 -15.49
C PRO A 298 -6.39 -11.56 -16.68
N TRP A 299 -6.73 -11.03 -17.87
CA TRP A 299 -5.89 -11.19 -19.06
C TRP A 299 -4.59 -10.40 -19.02
N TRP A 300 -4.58 -9.27 -18.30
CA TRP A 300 -3.48 -8.32 -18.24
C TRP A 300 -3.12 -7.92 -16.82
N GLN A 301 -3.63 -8.66 -15.84
CA GLN A 301 -3.59 -8.29 -14.44
C GLN A 301 -2.16 -7.97 -13.99
N ALA A 302 -1.94 -6.76 -13.49
CA ALA A 302 -0.64 -6.27 -13.03
C ALA A 302 -0.80 -5.41 -11.78
N ASP A 303 -1.85 -5.67 -11.03
CA ASP A 303 -2.18 -5.04 -9.76
C ASP A 303 -1.40 -5.65 -8.58
N ASP A 304 -0.65 -6.74 -8.76
CA ASP A 304 0.04 -7.48 -7.69
C ASP A 304 -0.89 -8.19 -6.69
N HIS A 305 -2.19 -8.39 -6.95
CA HIS A 305 -3.03 -9.19 -6.05
C HIS A 305 -2.44 -10.60 -5.79
N PRO A 306 -2.67 -11.26 -4.62
CA PRO A 306 -2.35 -12.67 -4.45
C PRO A 306 -2.68 -13.53 -5.70
N HIS A 307 -1.74 -14.41 -6.08
CA HIS A 307 -1.75 -15.23 -7.30
C HIS A 307 -1.41 -14.54 -8.63
N CYS A 308 -1.26 -13.22 -8.65
CA CYS A 308 -0.67 -12.51 -9.79
C CYS A 308 0.85 -12.71 -9.82
N ASP A 309 1.46 -12.66 -11.02
CA ASP A 309 2.93 -12.55 -11.10
C ASP A 309 3.35 -11.16 -10.62
N PRO A 310 4.23 -11.06 -9.62
CA PRO A 310 4.88 -9.79 -9.34
C PRO A 310 5.65 -9.26 -10.56
N GLY A 311 6.12 -10.13 -11.46
CA GLY A 311 6.79 -9.72 -12.69
C GLY A 311 5.92 -8.84 -13.62
N ALA A 312 4.59 -9.00 -13.59
CA ALA A 312 3.67 -8.15 -14.34
C ALA A 312 3.55 -6.76 -13.68
N GLY A 313 3.36 -6.69 -12.36
CA GLY A 313 3.30 -5.43 -11.62
C GLY A 313 4.60 -4.65 -11.70
N GLN A 314 5.76 -5.30 -11.61
CA GLN A 314 7.07 -4.66 -11.80
C GLN A 314 7.21 -3.99 -13.18
N ARG A 315 6.65 -4.59 -14.25
CA ARG A 315 6.65 -4.02 -15.60
C ARG A 315 5.71 -2.83 -15.71
N PHE A 316 4.48 -2.97 -15.20
CA PHE A 316 3.51 -1.89 -15.17
C PHE A 316 4.07 -0.67 -14.45
N LEU A 317 4.59 -0.85 -13.23
CA LEU A 317 5.19 0.23 -12.44
C LEU A 317 6.38 0.86 -13.17
N ARG A 318 7.27 0.06 -13.77
CA ARG A 318 8.38 0.56 -14.57
C ARG A 318 7.89 1.44 -15.72
N ASP A 319 6.86 1.02 -16.46
CA ASP A 319 6.38 1.74 -17.64
C ASP A 319 5.70 3.06 -17.27
N VAL A 320 4.87 3.05 -16.22
CA VAL A 320 4.23 4.26 -15.68
C VAL A 320 5.29 5.23 -15.14
N PHE A 321 6.26 4.73 -14.37
CA PHE A 321 7.34 5.54 -13.83
C PHE A 321 8.22 6.12 -14.94
N ARG A 322 8.62 5.29 -15.92
CA ARG A 322 9.42 5.71 -17.08
C ARG A 322 8.76 6.87 -17.81
N ALA A 323 7.49 6.73 -18.17
CA ALA A 323 6.77 7.78 -18.89
C ALA A 323 6.79 9.10 -18.11
N PHE A 324 6.64 9.04 -16.78
CA PHE A 324 6.70 10.23 -15.94
C PHE A 324 8.10 10.84 -15.87
N VAL A 325 9.14 10.04 -15.63
CA VAL A 325 10.49 10.56 -15.44
C VAL A 325 11.15 11.04 -16.73
N GLU A 326 10.74 10.50 -17.88
CA GLU A 326 11.13 10.99 -19.21
C GLU A 326 10.31 12.22 -19.65
N SER A 327 9.25 12.59 -18.92
CA SER A 327 8.43 13.76 -19.22
C SER A 327 9.06 15.07 -18.75
N PRO A 328 8.71 16.22 -19.36
CA PRO A 328 9.07 17.54 -18.84
C PRO A 328 8.56 17.84 -17.42
N CYS A 329 7.63 17.05 -16.89
CA CYS A 329 7.05 17.25 -15.57
C CYS A 329 7.94 16.71 -14.43
N TRP A 330 8.92 15.86 -14.72
CA TRP A 330 9.72 15.14 -13.71
C TRP A 330 10.54 16.05 -12.79
N GLU A 331 11.19 17.08 -13.35
CA GLU A 331 12.05 18.00 -12.58
C GLU A 331 11.32 18.67 -11.41
N ARG A 332 9.98 18.74 -11.50
CA ARG A 332 9.07 19.34 -10.53
C ARG A 332 8.03 18.32 -10.06
N GLY A 333 8.37 17.04 -10.12
CA GLY A 333 7.46 15.93 -9.94
C GLY A 333 7.73 15.10 -8.69
N VAL A 334 6.67 14.43 -8.22
CA VAL A 334 6.72 13.37 -7.21
C VAL A 334 5.96 12.16 -7.75
N PHE A 335 6.56 10.99 -7.67
CA PHE A 335 5.95 9.70 -7.95
C PHE A 335 5.85 8.90 -6.64
N ILE A 336 4.67 8.39 -6.32
CA ILE A 336 4.42 7.58 -5.12
C ILE A 336 3.83 6.24 -5.56
N VAL A 337 4.45 5.14 -5.15
CA VAL A 337 3.86 3.81 -5.24
C VAL A 337 3.49 3.34 -3.84
N THR A 338 2.28 2.83 -3.68
CA THR A 338 1.77 2.21 -2.46
C THR A 338 0.88 1.00 -2.79
N TYR A 339 0.40 0.31 -1.77
CA TYR A 339 -0.54 -0.80 -1.87
C TYR A 339 -1.76 -0.53 -1.00
N ASP A 340 -2.91 -1.05 -1.39
CA ASP A 340 -4.17 -0.84 -0.67
C ASP A 340 -4.16 -1.46 0.73
N GLU A 341 -3.80 -2.73 0.87
CA GLU A 341 -3.65 -3.44 2.13
C GLU A 341 -2.63 -4.60 2.04
N TRP A 342 -2.47 -5.36 3.13
CA TRP A 342 -1.34 -6.28 3.32
C TRP A 342 -1.54 -7.66 2.66
N GLY A 343 -2.74 -7.97 2.17
CA GLY A 343 -3.04 -9.18 1.40
C GLY A 343 -2.99 -10.45 2.23
N GLY A 344 -3.11 -10.35 3.55
CA GLY A 344 -2.95 -11.46 4.48
C GLY A 344 -1.50 -11.89 4.71
N PHE A 345 -0.53 -11.33 3.99
CA PHE A 345 0.89 -11.66 4.17
C PHE A 345 1.46 -11.12 5.47
N PHE A 346 2.44 -11.83 6.02
CA PHE A 346 3.04 -11.48 7.29
C PHE A 346 3.67 -10.08 7.30
N ASP A 347 3.56 -9.40 8.42
CA ASP A 347 4.33 -8.21 8.75
C ASP A 347 4.60 -8.21 10.25
N HIS A 348 5.84 -7.95 10.65
CA HIS A 348 6.24 -8.08 12.05
C HIS A 348 5.84 -6.88 12.92
N VAL A 349 5.42 -5.76 12.32
CA VAL A 349 5.09 -4.53 13.06
C VAL A 349 3.59 -4.47 13.36
N PRO A 350 3.20 -4.41 14.64
CA PRO A 350 1.81 -4.25 15.02
C PRO A 350 1.22 -2.93 14.50
N PRO A 351 0.00 -2.94 13.95
CA PRO A 351 -0.60 -1.75 13.37
C PRO A 351 -1.15 -0.79 14.44
N PRO A 352 -1.00 0.54 14.26
CA PRO A 352 -1.45 1.54 15.23
C PRO A 352 -2.97 1.77 15.18
N VAL A 353 -3.48 2.45 16.20
CA VAL A 353 -4.82 3.06 16.16
C VAL A 353 -4.65 4.54 15.85
N LEU A 354 -5.36 5.01 14.82
CA LEU A 354 -5.27 6.36 14.28
C LEU A 354 -6.62 7.09 14.45
N PRO A 355 -6.64 8.44 14.48
CA PRO A 355 -7.87 9.21 14.60
C PRO A 355 -8.84 8.91 13.45
N ASP A 356 -10.12 8.69 13.73
CA ASP A 356 -11.13 8.41 12.71
C ASP A 356 -12.50 8.94 13.13
N LEU A 357 -13.36 9.26 12.15
CA LEU A 357 -14.73 9.72 12.37
C LEU A 357 -15.58 8.65 13.10
N LEU A 358 -15.33 7.38 12.80
CA LEU A 358 -16.03 6.22 13.35
C LEU A 358 -15.11 5.41 14.29
N ALA A 359 -14.13 6.06 14.92
CA ALA A 359 -13.31 5.44 15.95
C ALA A 359 -14.18 4.97 17.14
N SER A 360 -13.88 3.79 17.66
CA SER A 360 -14.65 3.16 18.74
C SER A 360 -13.72 2.50 19.76
N GLY A 361 -14.12 2.54 21.04
CA GLY A 361 -13.46 1.76 22.09
C GLY A 361 -13.85 0.28 22.05
N ASN A 362 -14.96 -0.05 21.40
CA ASN A 362 -15.17 -1.41 20.93
C ASN A 362 -14.25 -1.58 19.71
N ASP A 363 -13.30 -2.51 19.81
CA ASP A 363 -12.79 -3.21 18.63
C ASP A 363 -14.01 -3.85 17.91
N GLU A 364 -13.98 -4.70 16.92
CA GLU A 364 -15.14 -5.09 16.08
C GLU A 364 -15.86 -3.95 15.32
N ASP A 365 -15.93 -2.72 15.85
CA ASP A 365 -16.55 -1.51 15.31
C ASP A 365 -15.59 -0.31 15.27
N ASN A 366 -14.30 -0.51 15.56
CA ASN A 366 -13.30 0.57 15.54
C ASN A 366 -12.71 0.76 14.15
N PHE A 367 -13.17 1.79 13.42
CA PHE A 367 -12.61 2.18 12.12
C PHE A 367 -11.25 2.91 12.23
N GLY A 368 -10.87 3.32 13.44
CA GLY A 368 -9.56 3.90 13.70
C GLY A 368 -8.41 2.89 13.72
N GLN A 369 -8.70 1.59 13.79
CA GLN A 369 -7.66 0.56 13.72
C GLN A 369 -7.08 0.51 12.30
N ALA A 370 -5.86 1.04 12.14
CA ALA A 370 -5.11 0.87 10.90
C ALA A 370 -4.74 -0.60 10.70
N GLY A 371 -4.45 -1.00 9.47
CA GLY A 371 -3.96 -2.33 9.17
C GLY A 371 -2.44 -2.41 9.13
N PHE A 372 -1.93 -3.59 8.76
CA PHE A 372 -0.49 -3.84 8.69
C PHE A 372 0.21 -2.92 7.69
N ARG A 373 1.54 -2.88 7.77
CA ARG A 373 2.33 -2.06 6.88
C ARG A 373 2.24 -2.54 5.45
N VAL A 374 2.27 -1.61 4.53
CA VAL A 374 2.29 -1.84 3.09
C VAL A 374 3.54 -1.22 2.48
N PRO A 375 4.11 -1.78 1.40
CA PRO A 375 5.25 -1.16 0.71
C PRO A 375 4.87 0.24 0.25
N THR A 376 5.69 1.24 0.57
CA THR A 376 5.52 2.59 0.05
C THR A 376 6.86 3.22 -0.24
N ILE A 377 7.01 3.75 -1.46
CA ILE A 377 8.23 4.43 -1.91
C ILE A 377 7.83 5.72 -2.62
N MET A 378 8.53 6.82 -2.30
CA MET A 378 8.37 8.11 -2.95
C MET A 378 9.63 8.49 -3.71
N ALA A 379 9.50 8.66 -5.03
CA ALA A 379 10.54 9.09 -5.94
C ALA A 379 10.32 10.55 -6.36
N SER A 380 11.39 11.35 -6.35
CA SER A 380 11.40 12.74 -6.79
C SER A 380 12.84 13.20 -6.95
N PRO A 381 13.15 14.20 -7.79
CA PRO A 381 14.44 14.88 -7.72
C PRO A 381 14.74 15.43 -6.33
N PHE A 382 13.70 15.76 -5.55
CA PHE A 382 13.81 16.26 -4.18
C PHE A 382 13.77 15.16 -3.10
N ALA A 383 13.72 13.88 -3.50
CA ALA A 383 13.74 12.78 -2.53
C ALA A 383 15.17 12.51 -2.06
N ARG A 384 15.32 12.26 -0.76
CA ARG A 384 16.60 11.94 -0.15
C ARG A 384 17.09 10.57 -0.66
N PRO A 385 18.31 10.46 -1.23
CA PRO A 385 18.77 9.22 -1.83
C PRO A 385 18.88 8.06 -0.82
N GLY A 386 18.17 6.97 -1.11
CA GLY A 386 18.19 5.74 -0.29
C GLY A 386 17.76 5.95 1.16
N PHE A 387 16.94 6.97 1.44
CA PHE A 387 16.52 7.32 2.79
C PHE A 387 15.36 6.44 3.29
N VAL A 388 15.20 6.38 4.61
CA VAL A 388 14.06 5.72 5.26
C VAL A 388 13.35 6.73 6.16
N ASP A 389 12.04 6.84 6.00
CA ASP A 389 11.21 7.66 6.88
C ASP A 389 10.44 6.82 7.89
N HIS A 390 10.74 7.06 9.17
CA HIS A 390 10.23 6.30 10.33
C HIS A 390 8.98 6.90 10.98
N ARG A 391 8.33 7.86 10.33
CA ARG A 391 7.09 8.46 10.84
C ARG A 391 5.91 7.58 10.49
N THR A 392 4.85 7.62 11.30
CA THR A 392 3.66 6.82 11.05
C THR A 392 2.83 7.45 9.94
N TYR A 393 2.55 6.69 8.90
CA TYR A 393 1.76 7.12 7.75
C TYR A 393 0.62 6.14 7.49
N ASP A 394 -0.35 6.62 6.72
CA ASP A 394 -1.39 5.83 6.10
C ASP A 394 -1.81 6.44 4.74
N HIS A 395 -2.82 5.87 4.07
CA HIS A 395 -3.28 6.37 2.76
C HIS A 395 -3.62 7.86 2.75
N THR A 396 -4.15 8.36 3.87
CA THR A 396 -4.50 9.78 4.01
C THR A 396 -3.29 10.71 4.11
N SER A 397 -2.09 10.17 4.30
CA SER A 397 -0.84 10.94 4.29
C SER A 397 -0.47 11.44 2.88
N ILE A 398 -0.94 10.77 1.83
CA ILE A 398 -0.87 11.25 0.44
C ILE A 398 -1.85 12.42 0.25
N LEU A 399 -3.09 12.29 0.75
CA LEU A 399 -4.09 13.36 0.74
C LEU A 399 -3.56 14.60 1.45
N ARG A 400 -2.98 14.42 2.64
CA ARG A 400 -2.36 15.48 3.42
C ARG A 400 -1.31 16.28 2.64
N PHE A 401 -0.53 15.61 1.79
CA PHE A 401 0.45 16.28 0.93
C PHE A 401 -0.21 17.09 -0.19
N ILE A 402 -1.23 16.53 -0.84
CA ILE A 402 -2.06 17.21 -1.85
C ILE A 402 -2.73 18.46 -1.25
N GLU A 403 -3.32 18.33 -0.07
CA GLU A 403 -4.03 19.40 0.62
C GLU A 403 -3.09 20.54 1.03
N TRP A 404 -1.90 20.22 1.56
CA TRP A 404 -0.88 21.23 1.83
C TRP A 404 -0.48 21.94 0.54
N ARG A 405 -0.17 21.16 -0.51
CA ARG A 405 0.39 21.71 -1.74
C ARG A 405 -0.59 22.59 -2.51
N PHE A 406 -1.86 22.20 -2.55
CA PHE A 406 -2.84 22.79 -3.48
C PHE A 406 -4.08 23.39 -2.82
N LEU A 407 -4.39 23.05 -1.58
CA LEU A 407 -5.63 23.46 -0.90
C LEU A 407 -5.40 24.35 0.34
N GLY A 408 -4.14 24.70 0.62
CA GLY A 408 -3.77 25.62 1.69
C GLY A 408 -3.75 25.01 3.09
N ALA A 409 -3.63 23.69 3.21
CA ALA A 409 -3.42 23.06 4.51
C ALA A 409 -2.08 23.51 5.12
N PRO A 410 -1.97 23.59 6.47
CA PRO A 410 -0.68 23.83 7.11
C PRO A 410 0.28 22.65 6.87
N PRO A 411 1.61 22.85 6.96
CA PRO A 411 2.58 21.78 6.77
C PRO A 411 2.44 20.67 7.82
N GLU A 412 2.12 21.04 9.07
CA GLU A 412 1.95 20.12 10.19
C GLU A 412 0.74 20.51 11.06
N GLY A 413 0.22 19.52 11.79
CA GLY A 413 -0.86 19.70 12.73
C GLY A 413 -2.24 20.06 12.12
N PRO A 414 -3.28 20.14 12.97
CA PRO A 414 -4.67 20.23 12.52
C PRO A 414 -5.16 21.67 12.31
N ALA A 415 -4.28 22.66 12.23
CA ALA A 415 -4.65 24.07 12.16
C ALA A 415 -5.38 24.43 10.85
N GLY A 416 -6.19 25.49 10.87
CA GLY A 416 -7.00 25.91 9.73
C GLY A 416 -8.31 25.12 9.56
N GLU A 417 -9.12 25.57 8.61
CA GLU A 417 -10.44 25.03 8.30
C GLU A 417 -10.60 24.84 6.79
N GLY A 418 -11.50 23.95 6.36
CA GLY A 418 -11.92 23.82 4.97
C GLY A 418 -10.99 23.05 4.01
N TRP A 419 -9.78 22.70 4.43
CA TRP A 419 -8.83 21.95 3.58
C TRP A 419 -8.93 20.42 3.69
N TRP A 420 -9.43 19.87 4.81
CA TRP A 420 -9.49 18.43 5.11
C TRP A 420 -10.88 17.81 4.81
N LEU A 421 -10.93 16.49 4.60
CA LEU A 421 -12.16 15.72 4.41
C LEU A 421 -12.70 15.17 5.73
N THR A 422 -11.85 14.57 6.57
CA THR A 422 -12.27 13.95 7.86
C THR A 422 -11.27 14.23 9.00
N PRO A 423 -11.52 13.79 10.25
CA PRO A 423 -10.47 13.85 11.27
C PRO A 423 -9.20 13.05 10.93
N ARG A 424 -9.29 12.11 9.97
CA ARG A 424 -8.21 11.19 9.59
C ARG A 424 -7.08 11.91 8.85
N ASP A 425 -7.37 12.47 7.68
CA ASP A 425 -6.42 13.26 6.89
C ASP A 425 -5.99 14.53 7.64
N ARG A 426 -6.89 15.10 8.45
CA ARG A 426 -6.57 16.26 9.28
C ARG A 426 -5.41 16.01 10.25
N ALA A 427 -5.32 14.79 10.80
CA ALA A 427 -4.29 14.39 11.74
C ALA A 427 -3.07 13.75 11.06
N ALA A 428 -3.19 13.28 9.82
CA ALA A 428 -2.16 12.54 9.12
C ALA A 428 -0.82 13.30 9.02
N ASN A 429 0.28 12.55 9.11
CA ASN A 429 1.60 13.08 8.80
C ASN A 429 1.66 13.38 7.30
N ASN A 430 2.27 14.51 6.93
CA ASN A 430 2.40 14.89 5.54
C ASN A 430 3.58 14.12 4.91
N ILE A 431 3.31 13.26 3.92
CA ILE A 431 4.34 12.44 3.27
C ILE A 431 5.40 13.28 2.54
N GLY A 432 5.04 14.49 2.08
CA GLY A 432 5.97 15.43 1.44
C GLY A 432 7.09 15.93 2.35
N ALA A 433 7.00 15.68 3.66
CA ALA A 433 8.05 16.04 4.60
C ALA A 433 9.36 15.28 4.44
N SER A 434 9.39 14.18 3.69
CA SER A 434 10.62 13.44 3.39
C SER A 434 11.38 14.05 2.20
N LEU A 435 10.79 15.01 1.50
CA LEU A 435 11.45 15.76 0.43
C LEU A 435 12.37 16.84 1.03
N ALA A 436 13.50 17.09 0.38
CA ALA A 436 14.47 18.11 0.75
C ALA A 436 14.83 18.98 -0.46
N LEU A 437 15.13 20.26 -0.23
CA LEU A 437 15.54 21.21 -1.28
C LEU A 437 17.03 21.15 -1.61
N THR A 438 17.81 20.49 -0.75
CA THR A 438 19.26 20.38 -0.90
C THR A 438 19.58 19.35 -1.98
N ASP A 439 20.35 19.77 -2.97
CA ASP A 439 20.90 18.92 -4.04
C ASP A 439 19.83 18.11 -4.78
N PRO A 440 18.87 18.77 -5.47
CA PRO A 440 17.90 18.05 -6.28
C PRO A 440 18.62 17.21 -7.33
N ASP A 441 18.35 15.91 -7.32
CA ASP A 441 19.01 14.92 -8.15
C ASP A 441 17.99 14.20 -9.02
N ALA A 442 17.87 14.68 -10.26
CA ALA A 442 17.00 14.09 -11.27
C ALA A 442 17.62 12.83 -11.92
N ASP A 443 18.87 12.47 -11.61
CA ASP A 443 19.53 11.32 -12.21
C ASP A 443 18.89 10.01 -11.72
N LEU A 444 18.72 9.10 -12.68
CA LEU A 444 18.02 7.85 -12.50
C LEU A 444 18.97 6.66 -12.69
N PHE A 445 18.54 5.53 -12.16
CA PHE A 445 19.11 4.26 -12.55
C PHE A 445 18.63 3.84 -13.95
N GLU A 446 19.44 3.05 -14.63
CA GLU A 446 19.11 2.47 -15.94
C GLU A 446 17.86 1.60 -15.87
N LEU A 447 16.74 2.10 -16.41
CA LEU A 447 15.43 1.42 -16.42
C LEU A 447 15.35 0.28 -17.45
N ASP A 448 16.09 0.37 -18.56
CA ASP A 448 16.09 -0.63 -19.65
C ASP A 448 16.82 -1.92 -19.30
N SER A 449 17.78 -1.84 -18.37
CA SER A 449 18.63 -2.97 -17.98
C SER A 449 18.08 -3.78 -16.81
N LEU A 450 16.88 -3.46 -16.32
CA LEU A 450 16.28 -4.17 -15.20
C LEU A 450 16.00 -5.63 -15.59
N PRO A 451 16.44 -6.62 -14.77
CA PRO A 451 16.25 -8.04 -15.05
C PRO A 451 14.81 -8.49 -14.77
N LEU A 452 13.82 -7.86 -15.41
CA LEU A 452 12.42 -8.17 -15.23
C LEU A 452 12.08 -9.54 -15.82
N ARG A 453 11.55 -10.43 -14.99
CA ARG A 453 11.06 -11.76 -15.42
C ARG A 453 9.90 -11.60 -16.40
N GLN A 454 9.76 -12.56 -17.33
CA GLN A 454 8.56 -12.63 -18.16
C GLN A 454 7.40 -13.15 -17.30
N PRO A 455 6.21 -12.53 -17.35
CA PRO A 455 5.05 -13.05 -16.64
C PRO A 455 4.73 -14.47 -17.11
N THR A 456 4.50 -15.37 -16.17
CA THR A 456 3.95 -16.72 -16.48
C THR A 456 2.42 -16.67 -16.64
N PRO A 457 1.74 -17.76 -17.05
CA PRO A 457 0.29 -17.84 -16.96
C PRO A 457 -0.23 -17.72 -15.51
N LEU A 458 -1.48 -17.31 -15.35
CA LEU A 458 -2.19 -17.31 -14.07
C LEU A 458 -2.30 -18.74 -13.49
N CYS A 459 -2.56 -18.87 -12.18
CA CYS A 459 -2.66 -20.18 -11.51
C CYS A 459 -3.78 -21.08 -12.07
N ASN A 460 -4.78 -20.53 -12.75
CA ASN A 460 -5.83 -21.28 -13.45
C ASN A 460 -5.44 -21.68 -14.89
N GLY A 461 -4.21 -21.42 -15.32
CA GLY A 461 -3.69 -21.69 -16.66
C GLY A 461 -4.02 -20.63 -17.70
N THR A 462 -4.77 -19.58 -17.35
CA THR A 462 -5.07 -18.47 -18.27
C THR A 462 -3.77 -17.77 -18.68
N PRO A 463 -3.47 -17.67 -19.99
CA PRO A 463 -2.31 -16.91 -20.45
C PRO A 463 -2.40 -15.46 -19.99
N GLN A 464 -1.29 -14.95 -19.47
CA GLN A 464 -1.16 -13.54 -19.11
C GLN A 464 -0.49 -12.81 -20.28
N ALA A 465 -1.21 -11.87 -20.89
CA ALA A 465 -0.64 -11.00 -21.90
C ALA A 465 -0.08 -9.74 -21.24
N LEU A 466 0.89 -9.10 -21.89
CA LEU A 466 1.25 -7.73 -21.52
C LEU A 466 0.08 -6.81 -21.87
N TRP A 467 -0.22 -5.87 -20.98
CA TRP A 467 -1.33 -4.95 -21.15
C TRP A 467 -1.10 -4.04 -22.39
N PRO A 468 -2.16 -3.62 -23.13
CA PRO A 468 -2.02 -3.05 -24.49
C PRO A 468 -1.16 -1.78 -24.62
N GLY A 469 -1.04 -0.98 -23.55
CA GLY A 469 -0.21 0.22 -23.53
C GLY A 469 1.13 0.02 -22.83
N ALA A 470 1.51 -1.22 -22.49
CA ALA A 470 2.91 -1.54 -22.19
C ALA A 470 3.71 -1.10 -23.42
N GLN A 471 4.57 -0.09 -23.25
CA GLN A 471 5.47 0.34 -24.33
C GLN A 471 6.23 -0.92 -24.75
N PRO A 472 6.02 -1.43 -25.97
CA PRO A 472 6.75 -2.59 -26.41
C PRO A 472 8.21 -2.17 -26.38
N ASP A 473 8.99 -2.88 -25.58
CA ASP A 473 10.39 -3.11 -25.90
C ASP A 473 10.49 -3.16 -27.43
N ARG A 474 11.33 -2.31 -28.02
CA ARG A 474 11.56 -2.27 -29.48
C ARG A 474 12.06 -3.61 -30.06
N THR A 475 12.15 -4.66 -29.27
CA THR A 475 12.12 -6.05 -29.67
C THR A 475 10.72 -6.64 -29.46
N ALA A 476 9.90 -6.46 -30.50
CA ALA A 476 8.61 -7.08 -30.65
C ALA A 476 8.67 -8.60 -30.43
N HIS A 477 7.75 -9.11 -29.63
CA HIS A 477 6.96 -10.23 -30.07
C HIS A 477 5.51 -9.75 -30.15
N GLU A 478 5.01 -9.59 -31.37
CA GLU A 478 3.58 -9.50 -31.66
C GLU A 478 2.88 -10.64 -30.93
N PHE A 479 2.13 -10.33 -29.87
CA PHE A 479 1.24 -11.28 -29.26
C PHE A 479 -0.08 -11.22 -30.02
N THR A 480 -0.28 -12.17 -30.92
CA THR A 480 -1.61 -12.53 -31.38
C THR A 480 -2.34 -13.12 -30.18
N PRO A 481 -3.53 -12.63 -29.78
CA PRO A 481 -4.33 -13.30 -28.77
C PRO A 481 -4.51 -14.77 -29.16
N PRO A 482 -4.50 -15.71 -28.19
CA PRO A 482 -4.64 -17.12 -28.51
C PRO A 482 -5.94 -17.33 -29.31
N PRO A 483 -5.92 -18.17 -30.36
CA PRO A 483 -7.12 -18.46 -31.12
C PRO A 483 -8.20 -19.01 -30.19
N THR A 484 -9.43 -18.57 -30.47
CA THR A 484 -10.72 -18.86 -29.83
C THR A 484 -10.98 -20.34 -29.52
N THR A 485 -10.21 -20.90 -28.59
CA THR A 485 -10.45 -22.23 -28.06
C THR A 485 -11.07 -22.07 -26.68
N ALA A 486 -12.32 -22.51 -26.63
CA ALA A 486 -13.24 -22.49 -25.50
C ALA A 486 -12.55 -22.52 -24.13
N VAL A 487 -12.87 -21.54 -23.30
CA VAL A 487 -12.83 -21.68 -21.84
C VAL A 487 -13.49 -23.02 -21.50
N PRO A 488 -12.82 -23.94 -20.76
CA PRO A 488 -13.46 -25.17 -20.34
C PRO A 488 -14.71 -24.81 -19.53
N THR A 489 -15.88 -25.12 -20.08
CA THR A 489 -17.16 -25.08 -19.37
C THR A 489 -17.18 -26.21 -18.35
N GLY A 490 -16.46 -26.04 -17.25
CA GLY A 490 -16.28 -27.15 -16.31
C GLY A 490 -15.25 -26.94 -15.23
N SER A 491 -15.29 -25.80 -14.56
CA SER A 491 -14.74 -25.62 -13.21
C SER A 491 -15.32 -24.33 -12.69
N ALA A 492 -15.99 -24.36 -11.54
CA ALA A 492 -16.41 -23.15 -10.87
C ALA A 492 -15.19 -22.24 -10.73
N VAL A 493 -15.20 -21.11 -11.44
CA VAL A 493 -14.39 -19.95 -11.04
C VAL A 493 -14.90 -19.64 -9.63
N THR A 494 -14.12 -20.01 -8.62
CA THR A 494 -14.44 -19.68 -7.24
C THR A 494 -14.68 -18.18 -7.17
N LYS A 495 -15.81 -17.77 -6.58
CA LYS A 495 -16.27 -16.39 -6.36
C LYS A 495 -15.36 -15.55 -5.45
N GLY A 496 -14.04 -15.63 -5.66
CA GLY A 496 -13.03 -15.01 -4.79
C GLY A 496 -11.74 -14.73 -5.54
N GLY A 497 -11.85 -14.29 -6.80
CA GLY A 497 -10.72 -13.68 -7.49
C GLY A 497 -10.69 -12.16 -7.26
N PRO A 498 -9.52 -11.51 -7.39
CA PRO A 498 -9.28 -10.05 -7.19
C PRO A 498 -10.28 -9.13 -7.87
N GLY A 499 -10.70 -9.51 -9.07
CA GLY A 499 -11.68 -8.77 -9.84
C GLY A 499 -13.11 -8.95 -9.34
N GLY A 500 -13.39 -9.77 -8.32
CA GLY A 500 -14.74 -10.17 -7.94
C GLY A 500 -15.71 -9.00 -7.90
N ASP A 501 -15.35 -7.93 -7.20
CA ASP A 501 -16.19 -6.75 -7.08
C ASP A 501 -16.07 -5.83 -8.31
N LEU A 502 -14.85 -5.50 -8.79
CA LEU A 502 -14.66 -4.59 -9.93
C LEU A 502 -15.22 -5.15 -11.26
N LEU A 503 -15.02 -6.45 -11.50
CA LEU A 503 -15.57 -7.23 -12.60
C LEU A 503 -17.08 -7.35 -12.46
N GLU A 504 -17.62 -7.58 -11.25
CA GLU A 504 -19.07 -7.55 -11.01
C GLU A 504 -19.65 -6.18 -11.38
N ALA A 505 -18.97 -5.09 -11.04
CA ALA A 505 -19.39 -3.75 -11.45
C ALA A 505 -19.35 -3.58 -12.97
N MET A 506 -18.32 -4.09 -13.65
CA MET A 506 -18.23 -4.09 -15.11
C MET A 506 -19.38 -4.90 -15.73
N GLU A 507 -19.60 -6.13 -15.28
CA GLU A 507 -20.66 -7.03 -15.76
C GLU A 507 -22.07 -6.46 -15.51
N ALA A 508 -22.24 -5.73 -14.41
CA ALA A 508 -23.48 -5.00 -14.11
C ALA A 508 -23.67 -3.73 -14.96
N GLY A 509 -22.73 -3.39 -15.84
CA GLY A 509 -22.77 -2.18 -16.67
C GLY A 509 -22.65 -0.89 -15.85
N TYR A 510 -22.03 -0.94 -14.67
CA TYR A 510 -21.95 0.20 -13.75
C TYR A 510 -21.24 1.40 -14.35
N PHE A 511 -20.07 1.18 -14.99
CA PHE A 511 -19.25 2.26 -15.53
C PHE A 511 -19.97 3.07 -16.61
N GLU A 512 -20.75 2.40 -17.47
CA GLU A 512 -21.61 3.06 -18.45
C GLU A 512 -22.72 3.88 -17.78
N GLN A 513 -23.35 3.32 -16.74
CA GLN A 513 -24.40 4.03 -15.97
C GLN A 513 -23.87 5.28 -15.28
N VAL A 514 -22.61 5.28 -14.83
CA VAL A 514 -21.95 6.47 -14.27
C VAL A 514 -21.26 7.35 -15.31
N GLY A 515 -21.54 7.15 -16.59
CA GLY A 515 -21.08 8.03 -17.66
C GLY A 515 -19.59 7.94 -17.96
N ILE A 516 -18.93 6.85 -17.55
CA ILE A 516 -17.57 6.56 -17.94
C ILE A 516 -17.62 5.65 -19.15
N SER A 517 -17.32 6.23 -20.30
CA SER A 517 -17.18 5.51 -21.57
C SER A 517 -15.72 5.10 -21.76
N GLY A 518 -15.48 3.81 -21.95
CA GLY A 518 -14.23 3.27 -22.47
C GLY A 518 -14.53 2.00 -23.27
N ASP A 519 -13.60 1.57 -24.10
CA ASP A 519 -13.65 0.25 -24.73
C ASP A 519 -13.35 -0.82 -23.65
N PHE A 520 -14.28 -0.99 -22.71
CA PHE A 520 -14.17 -2.04 -21.70
C PHE A 520 -14.18 -3.40 -22.41
N PRO A 521 -13.27 -4.33 -22.08
CA PRO A 521 -13.26 -5.65 -22.70
C PRO A 521 -14.59 -6.36 -22.48
N SER A 522 -15.39 -6.56 -23.54
CA SER A 522 -16.65 -7.31 -23.42
C SER A 522 -16.37 -8.80 -23.22
N MET A 523 -16.98 -9.43 -22.22
CA MET A 523 -16.93 -10.90 -22.07
C MET A 523 -17.84 -11.64 -23.08
N ALA A 524 -18.75 -10.92 -23.74
CA ALA A 524 -19.76 -11.49 -24.64
C ALA A 524 -19.35 -11.49 -26.14
N GLY A 525 -18.17 -11.00 -26.48
CA GLY A 525 -17.70 -10.92 -27.87
C GLY A 525 -16.95 -12.16 -28.31
N THR A 526 -17.59 -12.99 -29.14
CA THR A 526 -16.86 -13.68 -30.21
C THR A 526 -16.13 -12.61 -31.03
N TRP A 527 -14.82 -12.48 -30.86
CA TRP A 527 -13.99 -11.63 -31.71
C TRP A 527 -13.91 -12.27 -33.11
N ALA A 528 -14.92 -11.97 -33.94
CA ALA A 528 -14.91 -12.24 -35.37
C ALA A 528 -14.28 -11.02 -36.08
N ASP A 529 -13.00 -11.13 -36.40
CA ASP A 529 -12.48 -11.16 -37.78
C ASP A 529 -10.95 -11.21 -37.80
#